data_AF-A0A0Q1AG90-F1
#
_entry.id   AF-A0A0Q1AG90-F1
#
_cell.length_a   1.000
_cell.length_b   1.000
_cell.length_c   1.000
_cell.angle_alpha   90.00
_cell.angle_beta   90.00
_cell.angle_gamma   90.00
#
_symmetry.space_group_name_H-M   'P 1'
#
loop_
_entity.id
_entity.type
_entity.pdbx_description
1 polymer ?
#
loop_
_entity_poly.entity_id
_entity_poly.type
_entity_poly.pdbx_seq_one_letter_code
_entity_poly.pdbx_strand_id
1 'polypeptide(L)' 'MSGEEVTTDYALWQLDEHFISSWICHCGAAYCRGRVTGNDWKSQVLQQRYDCYTTLELIKRTLITTIIILV' A
#
# COMPACT_ATOMS: atom_id res chain seq x y z
N MET A 1 -20.84 0.31 -8.72
CA MET A 1 -21.98 -0.17 -9.55
C MET A 1 -21.91 -1.70 -9.66
N SER A 2 -22.98 -2.39 -10.05
CA SER A 2 -22.92 -3.85 -10.26
C SER A 2 -22.10 -4.14 -11.53
N GLY A 3 -20.96 -4.85 -11.39
CA GLY A 3 -20.11 -5.24 -12.52
C GLY A 3 -18.81 -4.44 -12.69
N GLU A 4 -18.47 -3.52 -11.78
CA GLU A 4 -17.14 -2.88 -11.78
C GLU A 4 -16.09 -3.80 -11.15
N GLU A 5 -14.91 -3.90 -11.77
CA GLU A 5 -13.78 -4.62 -11.18
C GLU A 5 -13.22 -3.84 -9.98
N VAL A 6 -13.14 -4.51 -8.84
CA VAL A 6 -12.54 -3.93 -7.63
C VAL A 6 -11.02 -4.03 -7.78
N THR A 7 -10.39 -2.90 -8.10
CA THR A 7 -8.93 -2.79 -8.06
C THR A 7 -8.48 -2.33 -6.69
N THR A 8 -7.36 -2.87 -6.24
CA THR A 8 -6.74 -2.52 -4.97
C THR A 8 -5.27 -2.20 -5.14
N ASP A 9 -4.75 -1.33 -4.28
CA ASP A 9 -3.34 -0.97 -4.28
C ASP A 9 -2.60 -1.66 -3.12
N TYR A 10 -1.54 -2.40 -3.44
CA TYR A 10 -0.67 -3.05 -2.46
C TYR A 10 -0.07 -2.09 -1.42
N ALA A 11 0.10 -0.80 -1.75
CA ALA A 11 0.59 0.21 -0.82
C ALA A 11 -0.34 0.41 0.39
N LEU A 12 -1.60 -0.07 0.32
CA LEU A 12 -2.59 0.08 1.38
C LEU A 12 -2.51 -1.03 2.45
N TRP A 13 -1.80 -2.13 2.21
CA TRP A 13 -1.75 -3.26 3.16
C TRP A 13 -0.44 -4.03 3.20
N GLN A 14 0.43 -3.87 2.20
CA GLN A 14 1.72 -4.55 2.20
C GLN A 14 2.70 -3.73 3.04
N LEU A 15 2.96 -4.24 4.25
CA LEU A 15 3.66 -3.53 5.32
C LEU A 15 4.98 -4.19 5.70
N ASP A 16 5.26 -5.38 5.17
CA ASP A 16 6.58 -5.98 5.27
C ASP A 16 7.56 -5.17 4.42
N GLU A 17 8.41 -4.36 5.06
CA GLU A 17 9.38 -3.51 4.37
C GLU A 17 10.41 -4.29 3.55
N HIS A 18 10.56 -5.60 3.81
CA HIS A 18 11.41 -6.49 3.02
C HIS A 18 10.69 -7.06 1.80
N PHE A 19 9.36 -6.87 1.68
CA PHE A 19 8.61 -7.32 0.53
C PHE A 19 9.07 -6.59 -0.73
N ILE A 20 9.47 -7.38 -1.71
CA ILE A 20 9.67 -6.96 -3.08
C ILE A 20 8.90 -7.96 -3.94
N SER A 21 7.94 -7.47 -4.71
CA SER A 21 7.22 -8.32 -5.67
C SER A 21 8.18 -9.05 -6.59
N SER A 22 7.97 -10.34 -6.82
CA SER A 22 8.77 -11.15 -7.75
C SER A 22 8.48 -10.83 -9.22
N TRP A 23 7.37 -10.15 -9.47
CA TRP A 23 6.84 -9.79 -10.79
C TRP A 23 6.94 -8.29 -11.06
N ILE A 24 6.67 -7.91 -12.31
CA ILE A 24 6.57 -6.52 -12.78
C ILE A 24 5.12 -6.29 -13.22
N CYS A 25 4.54 -5.16 -12.81
CA CYS A 25 3.20 -4.75 -13.18
C CYS A 25 3.19 -4.19 -14.60
N HIS A 26 2.24 -4.65 -15.41
CA HIS A 26 2.06 -4.24 -16.80
C HIS A 26 0.68 -3.61 -17.06
N CYS A 27 0.01 -3.08 -16.03
CA CYS A 27 -1.35 -2.53 -16.16
C CYS A 27 -1.46 -1.27 -17.05
N GLY A 28 -0.33 -0.65 -17.43
CA GLY A 28 -0.30 0.53 -18.32
C GLY A 28 -0.77 1.84 -17.67
N ALA A 29 -1.13 1.85 -16.38
CA ALA A 29 -1.53 3.07 -15.70
C ALA A 29 -0.37 4.08 -15.62
N ALA A 30 -0.66 5.36 -15.88
CA ALA A 30 0.34 6.43 -15.92
C ALA A 30 1.18 6.57 -14.63
N TYR A 31 0.61 6.15 -13.50
CA TYR A 31 1.25 6.22 -12.18
C TYR A 31 1.57 4.82 -11.62
N CYS A 32 1.71 3.82 -12.50
CA CYS A 32 2.13 2.49 -12.09
C CYS A 32 3.59 2.50 -11.64
N ARG A 33 3.88 1.86 -10.51
CA ARG A 33 5.24 1.71 -9.97
C ARG A 33 6.09 0.70 -10.75
N GLY A 34 5.47 -0.15 -11.57
CA GLY A 34 6.11 -1.31 -12.16
C GLY A 34 6.36 -2.39 -11.11
N ARG A 35 7.34 -2.20 -10.23
CA ARG A 35 7.66 -3.15 -9.15
C ARG A 35 7.09 -2.66 -7.83
N VAL A 36 6.23 -3.47 -7.20
CA VAL A 36 5.62 -3.18 -5.89
C VAL A 36 6.59 -3.55 -4.78
N THR A 37 6.69 -2.70 -3.77
CA THR A 37 7.49 -2.92 -2.55
C THR A 37 6.67 -2.69 -1.29
N GLY A 38 7.07 -3.26 -0.16
CA GLY A 38 6.45 -2.94 1.13
C GLY A 38 6.80 -1.55 1.69
N ASN A 39 7.63 -0.79 0.97
CA ASN A 39 7.93 0.61 1.29
C ASN A 39 7.11 1.60 0.46
N ASP A 40 6.21 1.12 -0.43
CA ASP A 40 5.46 1.99 -1.34
C ASP A 40 4.60 3.02 -0.60
N TRP A 41 4.12 2.67 0.60
CA TRP A 41 3.38 3.59 1.47
C TRP A 41 4.18 4.84 1.88
N LYS A 42 5.52 4.78 1.86
CA LYS A 42 6.41 5.91 2.19
C LYS A 42 6.52 6.92 1.03
N SER A 43 6.04 6.58 -0.17
CA SER A 43 6.09 7.46 -1.34
C SER A 43 5.21 8.69 -1.13
N GLN A 44 5.82 9.89 -1.14
CA GLN A 44 5.10 11.15 -1.01
C GLN A 44 4.05 11.34 -2.12
N VAL A 45 4.33 10.87 -3.33
CA VAL A 45 3.40 10.91 -4.47
C VAL A 45 2.17 10.05 -4.20
N LEU A 46 2.36 8.84 -3.64
CA LEU A 46 1.23 7.99 -3.27
C LEU A 46 0.45 8.57 -2.08
N GLN A 47 1.16 9.15 -1.10
CA GLN A 47 0.52 9.76 0.06
C GLN A 47 -0.40 10.94 -0.33
N GLN A 48 0.08 11.79 -1.24
CA GLN A 48 -0.71 12.89 -1.80
C GLN A 48 -1.88 12.37 -2.62
N ARG A 49 -1.67 11.32 -3.44
CA ARG A 49 -2.71 10.74 -4.29
C ARG A 49 -3.87 10.14 -3.50
N TYR A 50 -3.57 9.46 -2.40
CA TYR A 50 -4.58 8.84 -1.55
C TYR A 50 -5.14 9.78 -0.48
N ASP A 51 -4.72 11.05 -0.46
CA ASP A 51 -5.07 12.06 0.56
C ASP A 51 -4.93 11.49 1.99
N CYS A 52 -3.93 10.62 2.18
CA CYS A 52 -3.98 9.56 3.19
C CYS A 52 -3.34 9.92 4.53
N TYR A 53 -3.28 11.22 4.87
CA TYR A 53 -2.86 11.63 6.22
C TYR A 53 -3.68 10.89 7.31
N THR A 54 -4.92 10.50 7.00
CA THR A 54 -5.83 9.78 7.90
C THR A 54 -5.76 8.25 7.80
N THR A 55 -5.61 7.67 6.60
CA THR A 55 -5.62 6.20 6.41
C THR A 55 -4.29 5.53 6.75
N LEU A 56 -3.16 6.20 6.52
CA LEU A 56 -1.83 5.66 6.89
C LEU A 56 -1.58 5.73 8.39
N GLU A 57 -2.08 6.75 9.08
CA GLU A 57 -2.02 6.84 10.55
C GLU A 57 -2.87 5.75 11.22
N LEU A 58 -4.00 5.36 10.63
CA LEU A 58 -4.77 4.20 11.08
C LEU A 58 -3.98 2.88 10.91
N ILE A 59 -3.26 2.71 9.80
CA ILE A 59 -2.40 1.54 9.57
C ILE A 59 -1.22 1.50 10.56
N LYS A 60 -0.53 2.62 10.79
CA LYS A 60 0.52 2.73 11.80
C LYS A 60 0.01 2.44 13.21
N ARG A 61 -1.17 2.96 13.58
CA ARG A 61 -1.78 2.77 14.91
C ARG A 61 -2.23 1.33 15.14
N THR A 62 -2.75 0.65 14.11
CA THR A 62 -3.19 -0.75 14.24
C THR A 62 -2.00 -1.71 14.37
N LEU A 63 -0.91 -1.46 13.65
CA LEU A 63 0.31 -2.28 13.70
C LEU A 63 1.07 -2.19 15.03
N ILE A 64 1.21 -0.99 15.62
CA ILE A 64 1.88 -0.85 16.93
C ILE A 64 1.14 -1.65 17.99
N THR A 65 -0.20 -1.66 17.98
CA THR A 65 -0.99 -2.42 18.94
C THR A 65 -0.93 -3.93 18.69
N THR A 66 -0.93 -4.41 17.45
CA THR A 66 -0.84 -5.85 17.15
C THR A 66 0.57 -6.42 17.38
N ILE A 67 1.63 -5.66 17.11
CA ILE A 67 3.02 -6.07 17.37
C ILE A 67 3.30 -6.19 18.88
N ILE A 68 2.73 -5.32 19.72
CA ILE A 68 2.89 -5.40 21.19
C ILE A 68 2.16 -6.61 21.80
N ILE A 69 1.07 -7.09 21.18
CA ILE A 69 0.26 -8.20 21.71
C ILE A 69 0.83 -9.58 21.29
N LEU A 70 1.66 -9.64 20.25
CA LEU A 70 2.20 -10.89 19.69
C LEU A 70 3.71 -11.10 19.98
N VAL A 71 4.33 -10.27 20.82
CA VAL A 71 5.70 -10.42 21.33
C VAL A 71 5.68 -10.77 22.81
#